data_AF-A0A355GEI9-F1
#
_entry.id   AF-A0A355GEI9-F1
#
_cell.length_a   1.000
_cell.length_b   1.000
_cell.length_c   1.000
_cell.angle_alpha   90.00
_cell.angle_beta   90.00
_cell.angle_gamma   90.00
#
_symmetry.space_group_name_H-M   'P 1'
#
loop_
_entity.id
_entity.type
_entity.pdbx_description
1 polymer ?
#
loop_
_entity_poly.entity_id
_entity_poly.type
_entity_poly.pdbx_seq_one_letter_code
_entity_poly.pdbx_strand_id
1 'polypeptide(L)'
;MLSAVTFGFLYCVVCVTGCGNSGQVTGSQDDHSATVAASSAEEIETEDSENNSDQKNTERVTYQSGMEIGAIPLPFEVSDVTGPNKGKTLCYRCLYGERPVVGVFVRELDESTTKLIQELDAEVDAHQDEKLAAFVVMLTETPAEVKPNLEKIAAKYHIQHVPLTVYEGATGPPGYNVKQDASVNVMMWEGVVKANRAYQAGQLKPEEIKEVIADTKLIIH
;
A
#
# COMPACT_ATOMS: atom_id res chain seq x y z
N MET A 1 32.72 -31.38 -26.64
CA MET A 1 33.82 -31.07 -25.73
C MET A 1 33.21 -30.64 -24.41
N LEU A 2 33.41 -31.47 -23.40
CA LEU A 2 32.94 -31.33 -22.01
C LEU A 2 33.67 -30.16 -21.33
N SER A 3 32.98 -29.48 -20.41
CA SER A 3 33.52 -29.27 -19.06
C SER A 3 32.42 -28.82 -18.10
N ALA A 4 31.94 -29.77 -17.32
CA ALA A 4 31.21 -29.55 -16.08
C ALA A 4 32.25 -29.38 -14.96
N VAL A 5 32.07 -28.39 -14.09
CA VAL A 5 32.84 -28.26 -12.85
C VAL A 5 31.87 -28.33 -11.69
N THR A 6 31.89 -29.48 -11.03
CA THR A 6 31.17 -29.83 -9.82
C THR A 6 32.11 -29.61 -8.63
N PHE A 7 31.72 -28.74 -7.69
CA PHE A 7 32.28 -28.61 -6.34
C PHE A 7 31.07 -28.24 -5.48
N GLY A 8 30.76 -28.82 -4.33
CA GLY A 8 31.52 -29.66 -3.42
C GLY A 8 30.89 -29.37 -2.05
N PHE A 9 30.29 -30.40 -1.45
CA PHE A 9 29.62 -30.40 -0.15
C PHE A 9 30.37 -29.61 0.94
N LEU A 10 29.67 -28.79 1.71
CA LEU A 10 30.01 -28.59 3.13
C LEU A 10 28.75 -28.41 3.98
N TYR A 11 28.42 -29.50 4.66
CA TYR A 11 27.46 -29.62 5.75
C TYR A 11 27.96 -28.83 6.97
N CYS A 12 27.09 -28.06 7.62
CA CYS A 12 27.25 -27.73 9.04
C CYS A 12 25.89 -27.74 9.73
N VAL A 13 25.59 -28.88 10.36
CA VAL A 13 24.47 -29.09 11.27
C VAL A 13 24.91 -28.63 12.65
N VAL A 14 24.15 -27.72 13.29
CA VAL A 14 24.29 -27.45 14.72
C VAL A 14 22.91 -27.58 15.35
N CYS A 15 22.70 -28.69 16.06
CA CYS A 15 21.59 -28.90 16.96
C CYS A 15 21.98 -28.38 18.35
N VAL A 16 21.19 -27.48 18.93
CA VAL A 16 21.26 -27.19 20.37
C VAL A 16 19.95 -27.64 21.01
N THR A 17 20.03 -28.77 21.71
CA THR A 17 19.04 -29.28 22.64
C THR A 17 19.24 -28.60 24.01
N GLY A 18 18.19 -27.99 24.55
CA GLY A 18 18.15 -27.52 25.94
C GLY A 18 16.85 -27.96 26.62
N CYS A 19 16.94 -28.98 27.47
CA CYS A 19 15.92 -29.37 28.45
C CYS A 19 16.23 -28.70 29.79
N GLY A 20 15.20 -28.26 30.53
CA GLY A 20 15.36 -27.83 31.92
C GLY A 20 14.04 -27.38 32.54
N ASN A 21 13.39 -28.30 33.26
CA ASN A 21 12.08 -28.16 33.89
C ASN A 21 12.19 -27.73 35.37
N SER A 22 11.07 -27.22 35.88
CA SER A 22 10.58 -27.23 37.27
C SER A 22 11.14 -26.26 38.32
N GLY A 23 10.19 -25.51 38.90
CA GLY A 23 10.27 -24.90 40.21
C GLY A 23 8.99 -24.12 40.55
N GLN A 24 7.96 -24.79 41.07
CA GLN A 24 6.89 -24.14 41.83
C GLN A 24 7.44 -23.59 43.15
N VAL A 25 6.74 -22.62 43.76
CA VAL A 25 6.20 -22.69 45.15
C VAL A 25 5.66 -21.30 45.61
N THR A 26 4.36 -21.28 45.93
CA THR A 26 3.58 -20.57 47.00
C THR A 26 3.83 -19.08 47.29
N GLY A 27 2.84 -18.25 47.67
CA GLY A 27 1.46 -18.46 48.09
C GLY A 27 0.93 -17.19 48.81
N SER A 28 -0.34 -17.26 49.25
CA SER A 28 -1.08 -16.40 50.21
C SER A 28 -1.33 -14.92 49.83
N GLN A 29 -2.58 -14.50 49.56
CA GLN A 29 -3.71 -14.20 50.49
C GLN A 29 -3.56 -12.84 51.21
N ASP A 30 -4.44 -11.87 50.93
CA ASP A 30 -5.57 -11.54 51.83
C ASP A 30 -6.38 -10.29 51.38
N ASP A 31 -7.69 -10.48 51.47
CA ASP A 31 -8.82 -9.58 51.69
C ASP A 31 -8.61 -8.06 51.89
N HIS A 32 -9.45 -7.25 51.22
CA HIS A 32 -10.32 -6.30 51.92
C HIS A 32 -11.57 -5.92 51.10
N SER A 33 -12.71 -6.30 51.68
CA SER A 33 -14.06 -5.81 51.41
C SER A 33 -14.21 -4.31 51.69
N ALA A 34 -14.94 -3.58 50.84
CA ALA A 34 -15.98 -2.64 51.26
C ALA A 34 -16.76 -2.09 50.05
N THR A 35 -18.06 -2.34 50.05
CA THR A 35 -19.10 -1.69 49.24
C THR A 35 -19.38 -0.26 49.71
N VAL A 36 -19.60 0.68 48.79
CA VAL A 36 -20.61 1.74 48.93
C VAL A 36 -21.09 2.22 47.57
N ALA A 37 -22.41 2.28 47.45
CA ALA A 37 -23.17 2.79 46.34
C ALA A 37 -23.13 4.33 46.25
N ALA A 38 -23.31 4.86 45.03
CA ALA A 38 -24.41 5.75 44.66
C ALA A 38 -24.00 6.79 43.60
N SER A 39 -24.81 6.85 42.55
CA SER A 39 -25.36 8.05 41.92
C SER A 39 -24.37 9.08 41.33
N SER A 40 -24.40 9.26 40.01
CA SER A 40 -25.23 10.30 39.33
C SER A 40 -24.72 10.51 37.90
N ALA A 41 -25.65 10.78 36.99
CA ALA A 41 -25.41 11.13 35.60
C ALA A 41 -25.03 12.62 35.42
N GLU A 42 -24.60 12.94 34.19
CA GLU A 42 -24.44 14.28 33.57
C GLU A 42 -23.20 15.09 34.01
N GLU A 43 -22.42 15.79 33.18
CA GLU A 43 -22.43 16.15 31.75
C GLU A 43 -20.96 16.33 31.26
N ILE A 44 -20.76 16.12 29.95
CA ILE A 44 -19.92 16.86 28.98
C ILE A 44 -18.79 17.74 29.54
N GLU A 45 -17.55 17.48 29.08
CA GLU A 45 -16.71 18.48 28.41
C GLU A 45 -15.57 17.78 27.65
N THR A 46 -15.58 17.99 26.34
CA THR A 46 -14.56 17.63 25.36
C THR A 46 -13.50 18.72 25.33
N GLU A 47 -12.22 18.35 25.34
CA GLU A 47 -11.01 19.05 24.86
C GLU A 47 -9.82 18.27 25.49
N ASP A 48 -8.78 17.81 24.80
CA ASP A 48 -8.01 18.45 23.73
C ASP A 48 -7.50 17.40 22.72
N SER A 49 -7.77 17.65 21.44
CA SER A 49 -7.06 17.03 20.32
C SER A 49 -5.76 17.78 20.07
N GLU A 50 -4.64 17.10 20.24
CA GLU A 50 -3.34 17.60 19.79
C GLU A 50 -3.32 17.73 18.26
N ASN A 51 -3.05 18.97 17.85
CA ASN A 51 -3.02 19.50 16.51
C ASN A 51 -1.87 18.86 15.68
N ASN A 52 -2.20 17.93 14.78
CA ASN A 52 -1.27 17.43 13.78
C ASN A 52 -1.49 18.17 12.44
N SER A 53 -0.54 19.06 12.12
CA SER A 53 -0.53 19.90 10.91
C SER A 53 -0.49 19.13 9.59
N ASP A 54 -0.25 17.82 9.62
CA ASP A 54 -0.24 16.97 8.42
C ASP A 54 -1.66 16.62 7.94
N GLN A 55 -2.66 16.74 8.80
CA GLN A 55 -4.03 16.30 8.53
C GLN A 55 -4.81 17.27 7.62
N LYS A 56 -4.33 18.50 7.44
CA LYS A 56 -5.08 19.55 6.73
C LYS A 56 -5.09 19.38 5.21
N ASN A 57 -4.17 18.61 4.62
CA ASN A 57 -4.10 18.46 3.15
C ASN A 57 -4.99 17.34 2.60
N THR A 58 -5.42 16.38 3.44
CA THR A 58 -6.31 15.26 3.09
C THR A 58 -7.76 15.47 3.54
N GLU A 59 -8.07 16.61 4.16
CA GLU A 59 -9.39 16.90 4.76
C GLU A 59 -10.52 17.18 3.75
N ARG A 60 -10.23 17.16 2.43
CA ARG A 60 -11.25 17.30 1.37
C ARG A 60 -11.71 15.98 0.75
N VAL A 61 -11.43 14.84 1.38
CA VAL A 61 -11.81 13.54 0.80
C VAL A 61 -13.32 13.30 1.00
N THR A 62 -14.10 13.50 -0.06
CA THR A 62 -15.56 13.27 -0.08
C THR A 62 -15.95 11.78 -0.03
N TYR A 63 -15.01 10.87 -0.27
CA TYR A 63 -15.24 9.43 -0.32
C TYR A 63 -14.02 8.65 0.21
N GLN A 64 -14.21 7.83 1.24
CA GLN A 64 -13.12 7.08 1.88
C GLN A 64 -13.02 5.65 1.37
N SER A 65 -11.83 5.23 0.96
CA SER A 65 -11.43 3.87 0.63
C SER A 65 -9.90 3.78 0.74
N GLY A 66 -9.35 2.58 0.88
CA GLY A 66 -7.91 2.39 1.02
C GLY A 66 -7.46 2.34 2.49
N MET A 67 -6.15 2.27 2.70
CA MET A 67 -5.53 2.22 4.02
C MET A 67 -5.63 3.56 4.76
N GLU A 68 -5.68 3.51 6.09
CA GLU A 68 -5.64 4.72 6.92
C GLU A 68 -4.28 5.41 6.87
N ILE A 69 -4.26 6.73 7.06
CA ILE A 69 -3.01 7.48 7.22
C ILE A 69 -2.26 6.94 8.45
N GLY A 70 -0.94 6.73 8.32
CA GLY A 70 -0.11 6.13 9.35
C GLY A 70 -0.08 4.59 9.33
N ALA A 71 -0.95 3.93 8.56
CA ALA A 71 -0.90 2.48 8.41
C ALA A 71 0.36 2.03 7.64
N ILE A 72 0.84 0.82 7.92
CA ILE A 72 1.99 0.22 7.21
C ILE A 72 1.47 -0.66 6.07
N PRO A 73 1.81 -0.36 4.79
CA PRO A 73 1.41 -1.19 3.66
C PRO A 73 1.99 -2.61 3.76
N LEU A 74 1.10 -3.61 3.73
CA LEU A 74 1.45 -5.03 3.82
C LEU A 74 1.99 -5.55 2.48
N PRO A 75 2.84 -6.60 2.49
CA PRO A 75 3.29 -7.24 1.27
C PRO A 75 2.13 -7.93 0.54
N PHE A 76 2.10 -7.82 -0.79
CA PHE A 76 1.20 -8.57 -1.66
C PHE A 76 1.85 -8.76 -3.02
N GLU A 77 1.41 -9.78 -3.76
CA GLU A 77 1.94 -10.10 -5.09
C GLU A 77 1.04 -9.57 -6.20
N VAL A 78 1.67 -9.11 -7.29
CA VAL A 78 1.02 -8.73 -8.54
C VAL A 78 1.80 -9.32 -9.72
N SER A 79 1.12 -9.50 -10.85
CA SER A 79 1.77 -9.86 -12.11
C SER A 79 2.10 -8.60 -12.90
N ASP A 80 3.39 -8.39 -13.18
CA ASP A 80 3.87 -7.23 -13.94
C ASP A 80 3.64 -7.42 -15.44
N VAL A 81 3.06 -6.41 -16.09
CA VAL A 81 2.65 -6.44 -17.49
C VAL A 81 3.50 -5.55 -18.38
N THR A 82 4.04 -4.45 -17.86
CA THR A 82 4.69 -3.40 -18.68
C THR A 82 5.99 -2.86 -18.08
N GLY A 83 6.30 -3.17 -16.82
CA GLY A 83 7.50 -2.73 -16.12
C GLY A 83 8.75 -3.58 -16.38
N PRO A 84 9.86 -3.29 -15.67
CA PRO A 84 11.14 -3.99 -15.84
C PRO A 84 11.07 -5.48 -15.46
N ASN A 85 10.00 -5.89 -14.76
CA ASN A 85 9.76 -7.27 -14.39
C ASN A 85 8.62 -7.91 -15.19
N LYS A 86 8.27 -7.36 -16.37
CA LYS A 86 7.23 -7.89 -17.26
C LYS A 86 7.25 -9.41 -17.35
N GLY A 87 6.09 -10.02 -17.12
CA GLY A 87 5.87 -11.46 -17.15
C GLY A 87 6.18 -12.18 -15.84
N LYS A 88 6.65 -11.47 -14.80
CA LYS A 88 6.90 -12.05 -13.47
C LYS A 88 5.78 -11.69 -12.49
N THR A 89 5.67 -12.49 -11.44
CA THR A 89 4.89 -12.19 -10.24
C THR A 89 5.84 -11.73 -9.15
N LEU A 90 5.56 -10.59 -8.52
CA LEU A 90 6.41 -10.02 -7.48
C LEU A 90 5.63 -9.10 -6.53
N CYS A 91 6.27 -8.74 -5.42
CA CYS A 91 5.79 -7.78 -4.45
C CYS A 91 6.49 -6.43 -4.62
N TYR A 92 5.78 -5.42 -5.16
CA TYR A 92 6.34 -4.07 -5.35
C TYR A 92 6.66 -3.37 -4.02
N ARG A 93 5.84 -3.58 -2.98
CA ARG A 93 6.14 -3.11 -1.62
C ARG A 93 7.49 -3.62 -1.11
N CYS A 94 7.83 -4.86 -1.45
CA CYS A 94 9.07 -5.52 -1.05
C CYS A 94 10.24 -5.05 -1.92
N LEU A 95 10.03 -4.92 -3.23
CA LEU A 95 11.03 -4.47 -4.19
C LEU A 95 11.47 -3.02 -3.93
N TYR A 96 10.51 -2.13 -3.63
CA TYR A 96 10.79 -0.71 -3.44
C TYR A 96 11.28 -0.37 -2.02
N GLY A 97 11.11 -1.25 -1.04
CA GLY A 97 11.68 -1.08 0.29
C GLY A 97 11.22 0.21 0.99
N GLU A 98 12.16 1.08 1.35
CA GLU A 98 11.89 2.36 2.04
C GLU A 98 11.71 3.54 1.07
N ARG A 99 11.70 3.31 -0.24
CA ARG A 99 11.47 4.37 -1.23
C ARG A 99 10.11 5.05 -1.01
N PRO A 100 9.97 6.31 -1.43
CA PRO A 100 8.65 6.92 -1.57
C PRO A 100 7.90 6.30 -2.74
N VAL A 101 6.68 5.83 -2.47
CA VAL A 101 5.89 5.04 -3.42
C VAL A 101 4.47 5.57 -3.55
N VAL A 102 4.02 5.67 -4.80
CA VAL A 102 2.61 5.85 -5.16
C VAL A 102 2.03 4.52 -5.66
N GLY A 103 1.13 3.92 -4.89
CA GLY A 103 0.35 2.76 -5.30
C GLY A 103 -1.03 3.16 -5.80
N VAL A 104 -1.35 2.81 -7.05
CA VAL A 104 -2.62 3.18 -7.69
C VAL A 104 -3.44 1.92 -7.96
N PHE A 105 -4.60 1.79 -7.33
CA PHE A 105 -5.52 0.66 -7.50
C PHE A 105 -6.67 1.08 -8.39
N VAL A 106 -6.90 0.35 -9.47
CA VAL A 106 -7.89 0.70 -10.49
C VAL A 106 -8.71 -0.51 -10.91
N ARG A 107 -9.95 -0.26 -11.33
CA ARG A 107 -10.83 -1.29 -11.91
C ARG A 107 -10.99 -1.16 -13.42
N GLU A 108 -10.74 0.04 -13.93
CA GLU A 108 -10.87 0.39 -15.34
C GLU A 108 -9.81 1.44 -15.69
N LEU A 109 -9.45 1.52 -16.97
CA LEU A 109 -8.55 2.54 -17.50
C LEU A 109 -9.30 3.41 -18.49
N ASP A 110 -10.11 4.32 -17.95
CA ASP A 110 -10.73 5.39 -18.72
C ASP A 110 -9.74 6.52 -19.02
N GLU A 111 -10.22 7.58 -19.68
CA GLU A 111 -9.39 8.73 -20.07
C GLU A 111 -8.79 9.45 -18.85
N SER A 112 -9.58 9.67 -17.80
CA SER A 112 -9.12 10.31 -16.56
C SER A 112 -8.05 9.48 -15.84
N THR A 113 -8.26 8.18 -15.73
CA THR A 113 -7.32 7.27 -15.07
C THR A 113 -6.02 7.17 -15.87
N THR A 114 -6.12 7.07 -17.19
CA THR A 114 -4.94 7.10 -18.08
C THR A 114 -4.17 8.41 -17.92
N LYS A 115 -4.87 9.54 -17.86
CA LYS A 115 -4.26 10.86 -17.68
C LYS A 115 -3.52 10.97 -16.34
N LEU A 116 -4.12 10.47 -15.26
CA LEU A 116 -3.45 10.37 -13.95
C LEU A 116 -2.15 9.55 -14.04
N ILE A 117 -2.20 8.38 -14.69
CA ILE A 117 -1.02 7.52 -14.82
C ILE A 117 0.09 8.22 -15.62
N GLN A 118 -0.25 8.95 -16.69
CA GLN A 118 0.75 9.72 -17.45
C GLN A 118 1.39 10.83 -16.62
N GLU A 119 0.62 11.52 -15.76
CA GLU A 119 1.18 12.55 -14.89
C GLU A 119 2.06 11.95 -13.79
N LEU A 120 1.68 10.81 -13.22
CA LEU A 120 2.54 10.08 -12.29
C LEU A 120 3.81 9.54 -12.96
N ASP A 121 3.74 9.13 -14.23
CA ASP A 121 4.90 8.69 -15.00
C ASP A 121 5.92 9.82 -15.19
N ALA A 122 5.44 11.01 -15.56
CA ALA A 122 6.27 12.21 -15.65
C ALA A 122 6.81 12.64 -14.27
N GLU A 123 6.01 12.53 -13.21
CA GLU A 123 6.42 12.87 -11.85
C GLU A 123 7.53 11.94 -11.33
N VAL A 124 7.45 10.64 -11.64
CA VAL A 124 8.51 9.67 -11.34
C VAL A 124 9.77 9.95 -12.14
N ASP A 125 9.66 10.29 -13.44
CA ASP A 125 10.81 10.67 -14.26
C ASP A 125 11.54 11.90 -13.71
N ALA A 126 10.77 12.90 -13.24
CA ALA A 126 11.29 14.13 -12.68
C ALA A 126 11.98 13.96 -11.31
N HIS A 127 11.58 12.94 -10.52
CA HIS A 127 12.08 12.71 -9.15
C HIS A 127 12.82 11.38 -8.99
N GLN A 128 13.63 11.03 -9.99
CA GLN A 128 14.47 9.82 -9.96
C GLN A 128 15.57 9.89 -8.89
N ASP A 129 16.10 11.08 -8.62
CA ASP A 129 17.17 11.30 -7.64
C ASP A 129 16.67 11.07 -6.21
N GLU A 130 15.43 11.47 -5.93
CA GLU A 130 14.69 11.21 -4.69
C GLU A 130 14.09 9.79 -4.66
N LYS A 131 14.33 9.01 -5.73
CA LYS A 131 13.91 7.62 -5.89
C LYS A 131 12.40 7.43 -5.78
N LEU A 132 11.59 8.42 -6.18
CA LEU A 132 10.15 8.23 -6.31
C LEU A 132 9.86 6.99 -7.15
N ALA A 133 8.88 6.22 -6.73
CA ALA A 133 8.39 5.08 -7.47
C ALA A 133 6.87 5.12 -7.54
N ALA A 134 6.32 4.56 -8.60
CA ALA A 134 4.89 4.31 -8.67
C ALA A 134 4.63 2.95 -9.32
N PHE A 135 3.44 2.42 -9.09
CA PHE A 135 2.93 1.26 -9.82
C PHE A 135 1.41 1.26 -9.80
N VAL A 136 0.81 0.71 -10.86
CA VAL A 136 -0.63 0.57 -11.00
C VAL A 136 -1.02 -0.88 -10.81
N VAL A 137 -2.05 -1.13 -10.03
CA VAL A 137 -2.65 -2.43 -9.77
C VAL A 137 -4.06 -2.45 -10.37
N MET A 138 -4.19 -3.13 -11.51
CA MET A 138 -5.50 -3.42 -12.09
C MET A 138 -6.14 -4.59 -11.32
N LEU A 139 -7.23 -4.29 -10.62
CA LEU A 139 -8.05 -5.27 -9.91
C LEU A 139 -9.02 -5.94 -10.88
N THR A 140 -8.88 -7.24 -11.09
CA THR A 140 -9.70 -7.97 -12.07
C THR A 140 -9.83 -9.44 -11.72
N GLU A 141 -10.97 -10.04 -12.08
CA GLU A 141 -11.17 -11.50 -12.01
C GLU A 141 -10.65 -12.20 -13.27
N THR A 142 -10.35 -11.47 -14.35
CA THR A 142 -9.85 -12.02 -15.61
C THR A 142 -8.51 -11.42 -16.04
N PRO A 143 -7.40 -11.62 -15.27
CA PRO A 143 -6.09 -11.07 -15.60
C PRO A 143 -5.61 -11.33 -17.03
N ALA A 144 -5.86 -12.52 -17.57
CA ALA A 144 -5.44 -12.89 -18.92
C ALA A 144 -6.08 -12.04 -20.02
N GLU A 145 -7.32 -11.57 -19.81
CA GLU A 145 -8.08 -10.78 -20.78
C GLU A 145 -7.65 -9.32 -20.78
N VAL A 146 -7.28 -8.77 -19.61
CA VAL A 146 -6.93 -7.35 -19.49
C VAL A 146 -5.47 -7.05 -19.83
N LYS A 147 -4.55 -8.02 -19.63
CA LYS A 147 -3.10 -7.85 -19.85
C LYS A 147 -2.76 -7.26 -21.24
N PRO A 148 -3.28 -7.78 -22.36
CA PRO A 148 -2.97 -7.21 -23.68
C PRO A 148 -3.43 -5.76 -23.84
N ASN A 149 -4.51 -5.36 -23.16
CA ASN A 149 -4.98 -3.97 -23.19
C ASN A 149 -4.04 -3.04 -22.41
N LEU A 150 -3.55 -3.48 -21.24
CA LEU A 150 -2.56 -2.74 -20.46
C LEU A 150 -1.28 -2.49 -21.27
N GLU A 151 -0.79 -3.51 -21.98
CA GLU A 151 0.39 -3.35 -22.86
C GLU A 151 0.15 -2.33 -23.98
N LYS A 152 -1.04 -2.36 -24.61
CA LYS A 152 -1.42 -1.39 -25.64
C LYS A 152 -1.50 0.03 -25.08
N ILE A 153 -2.08 0.21 -23.90
CA ILE A 153 -2.20 1.52 -23.24
C ILE A 153 -0.82 2.06 -22.90
N ALA A 154 0.04 1.27 -22.25
CA ALA A 154 1.40 1.69 -21.93
C ALA A 154 2.19 2.10 -23.19
N ALA A 155 2.10 1.31 -24.26
CA ALA A 155 2.75 1.64 -25.53
C ALA A 155 2.17 2.90 -26.18
N LYS A 156 0.83 3.05 -26.22
CA LYS A 156 0.13 4.18 -26.83
C LYS A 156 0.45 5.50 -26.14
N TYR A 157 0.56 5.49 -24.81
CA TYR A 157 0.72 6.68 -23.99
C TYR A 157 2.15 6.88 -23.48
N HIS A 158 3.08 6.03 -23.92
CA HIS A 158 4.50 6.06 -23.56
C HIS A 158 4.78 6.02 -22.06
N ILE A 159 4.00 5.22 -21.32
CA ILE A 159 4.20 4.99 -19.88
C ILE A 159 5.48 4.14 -19.71
N GLN A 160 6.51 4.72 -19.11
CA GLN A 160 7.86 4.13 -19.06
C GLN A 160 8.33 3.79 -17.63
N HIS A 161 7.92 4.60 -16.66
CA HIS A 161 8.41 4.57 -15.28
C HIS A 161 7.40 3.96 -14.31
N VAL A 162 6.11 3.90 -14.67
CA VAL A 162 5.04 3.30 -13.87
C VAL A 162 4.64 1.93 -14.43
N PRO A 163 5.03 0.82 -13.78
CA PRO A 163 4.57 -0.50 -14.16
C PRO A 163 3.06 -0.63 -14.02
N LEU A 164 2.40 -1.03 -15.11
CA LEU A 164 1.03 -1.54 -15.07
C LEU A 164 1.06 -3.01 -14.70
N THR A 165 0.34 -3.36 -13.64
CA THR A 165 0.29 -4.70 -13.06
C THR A 165 -1.16 -5.17 -12.94
N VAL A 166 -1.34 -6.47 -12.75
CA VAL A 166 -2.65 -7.06 -12.45
C VAL A 166 -2.61 -7.80 -11.12
N TYR A 167 -3.72 -7.69 -10.39
CA TYR A 167 -4.02 -8.47 -9.21
C TYR A 167 -5.29 -9.26 -9.47
N GLU A 168 -5.25 -10.56 -9.17
CA GLU A 168 -6.41 -11.44 -9.36
C GLU A 168 -7.38 -11.28 -8.18
N GLY A 169 -8.53 -10.69 -8.46
CA GLY A 169 -9.61 -10.44 -7.51
C GLY A 169 -10.12 -9.00 -7.53
N ALA A 170 -11.42 -8.85 -7.27
CA ALA A 170 -12.09 -7.55 -7.27
C ALA A 170 -11.86 -6.74 -5.97
N THR A 171 -11.64 -7.36 -4.83
CA THR A 171 -11.67 -6.67 -3.51
C THR A 171 -10.34 -5.99 -3.13
N GLY A 172 -9.34 -6.04 -4.00
CA GLY A 172 -7.98 -5.59 -3.69
C GLY A 172 -7.22 -6.55 -2.77
N PRO A 173 -5.94 -6.26 -2.51
CA PRO A 173 -5.14 -7.08 -1.60
C PRO A 173 -5.66 -7.00 -0.15
N PRO A 174 -5.55 -8.09 0.64
CA PRO A 174 -5.93 -8.07 2.05
C PRO A 174 -5.23 -6.94 2.84
N GLY A 175 -6.01 -6.22 3.65
CA GLY A 175 -5.52 -5.11 4.47
C GLY A 175 -5.35 -3.77 3.75
N TYR A 176 -5.51 -3.73 2.42
CA TYR A 176 -5.49 -2.46 1.67
C TYR A 176 -6.84 -1.74 1.67
N ASN A 177 -7.92 -2.41 2.09
CA ASN A 177 -9.25 -1.82 2.31
C ASN A 177 -9.80 -1.04 1.09
N VAL A 178 -9.48 -1.50 -0.13
CA VAL A 178 -10.01 -0.91 -1.37
C VAL A 178 -11.48 -1.30 -1.53
N LYS A 179 -12.38 -0.34 -1.39
CA LYS A 179 -13.82 -0.57 -1.51
C LYS A 179 -14.23 -0.99 -2.92
N GLN A 180 -15.35 -1.70 -3.02
CA GLN A 180 -15.83 -2.24 -4.30
C GLN A 180 -16.26 -1.14 -5.29
N ASP A 181 -16.79 -0.04 -4.79
CA ASP A 181 -17.23 1.13 -5.56
C ASP A 181 -16.12 2.17 -5.77
N ALA A 182 -14.92 1.97 -5.22
CA ALA A 182 -13.73 2.74 -5.59
C ALA A 182 -13.28 2.31 -6.99
N SER A 183 -13.45 3.20 -7.97
CA SER A 183 -12.95 3.00 -9.34
C SER A 183 -11.44 3.25 -9.40
N VAL A 184 -10.98 4.28 -8.68
CA VAL A 184 -9.57 4.63 -8.51
C VAL A 184 -9.29 4.85 -7.02
N ASN A 185 -8.22 4.26 -6.51
CA ASN A 185 -7.70 4.54 -5.17
C ASN A 185 -6.19 4.75 -5.26
N VAL A 186 -5.73 5.92 -4.83
CA VAL A 186 -4.32 6.27 -4.79
C VAL A 186 -3.87 6.29 -3.33
N MET A 187 -2.84 5.54 -3.01
CA MET A 187 -2.17 5.56 -1.71
C MET A 187 -0.70 5.92 -1.91
N MET A 188 -0.21 6.84 -1.08
CA MET A 188 1.17 7.29 -1.11
C MET A 188 1.82 7.00 0.23
N TRP A 189 3.00 6.39 0.21
CA TRP A 189 3.69 6.01 1.42
C TRP A 189 5.20 6.15 1.32
N GLU A 190 5.80 6.42 2.48
CA GLU A 190 7.22 6.29 2.77
C GLU A 190 7.29 5.72 4.20
N GLY A 191 7.61 4.43 4.31
CA GLY A 191 7.44 3.63 5.53
C GLY A 191 5.97 3.36 5.90
N VAL A 192 5.20 4.43 6.13
CA VAL A 192 3.76 4.45 6.45
C VAL A 192 2.99 5.26 5.41
N VAL A 193 1.68 5.03 5.30
CA VAL A 193 0.78 5.82 4.43
C VAL A 193 0.78 7.28 4.88
N LYS A 194 1.08 8.18 3.94
CA LYS A 194 1.12 9.64 4.15
C LYS A 194 -0.04 10.36 3.45
N ALA A 195 -0.53 9.80 2.35
CA ALA A 195 -1.71 10.29 1.67
C ALA A 195 -2.56 9.14 1.13
N ASN A 196 -3.87 9.35 1.09
CA ASN A 196 -4.83 8.43 0.50
C ASN A 196 -5.98 9.22 -0.11
N ARG A 197 -6.26 8.97 -1.40
CA ARG A 197 -7.39 9.53 -2.14
C ARG A 197 -8.13 8.43 -2.88
N ALA A 198 -9.45 8.46 -2.81
CA ALA A 198 -10.29 7.50 -3.51
C ALA A 198 -11.40 8.20 -4.28
N TYR A 199 -11.74 7.61 -5.42
CA TYR A 199 -12.71 8.16 -6.37
C TYR A 199 -13.62 7.03 -6.84
N GLN A 200 -14.92 7.26 -6.76
CA GLN A 200 -15.90 6.45 -7.46
C GLN A 200 -15.84 6.76 -8.96
N ALA A 201 -16.52 5.94 -9.77
CA ALA A 201 -16.56 6.15 -11.22
C ALA A 201 -17.02 7.57 -11.58
N GLY A 202 -16.26 8.24 -12.47
CA GLY A 202 -16.55 9.62 -12.91
C GLY A 202 -16.18 10.73 -11.92
N GLN A 203 -15.63 10.42 -10.74
CA GLN A 203 -15.20 11.43 -9.77
C GLN A 203 -13.75 11.92 -9.96
N LEU A 204 -12.92 11.18 -10.69
CA LEU A 204 -11.56 11.61 -11.01
C LEU A 204 -11.60 12.63 -12.17
N LYS A 205 -11.54 13.93 -11.84
CA LYS A 205 -11.49 15.04 -12.81
C LYS A 205 -10.12 15.72 -12.74
N PRO A 206 -9.83 16.68 -13.64
CA PRO A 206 -8.49 17.29 -13.72
C PRO A 206 -8.02 17.93 -12.41
N GLU A 207 -8.93 18.47 -11.62
CA GLU A 207 -8.64 19.12 -10.34
C GLU A 207 -8.21 18.08 -9.30
N GLU A 208 -8.90 16.95 -9.22
CA GLU A 208 -8.52 15.83 -8.36
C GLU A 208 -7.16 15.22 -8.77
N ILE A 209 -6.87 15.13 -10.07
CA ILE A 209 -5.57 14.67 -10.57
C ILE A 209 -4.46 15.61 -10.09
N LYS A 210 -4.64 16.94 -10.21
CA LYS A 210 -3.66 17.91 -9.70
C LYS A 210 -3.42 17.77 -8.20
N GLU A 211 -4.47 17.49 -7.42
CA GLU A 211 -4.33 17.23 -5.99
C GLU A 211 -3.54 15.94 -5.71
N VAL A 212 -3.79 14.87 -6.47
CA VAL A 212 -2.99 13.64 -6.37
C VAL A 212 -1.52 13.93 -6.68
N ILE A 213 -1.20 14.63 -7.76
CA ILE A 213 0.18 14.98 -8.09
C ILE A 213 0.80 15.89 -7.02
N ALA A 214 0.05 16.83 -6.44
CA ALA A 214 0.57 17.68 -5.38
C ALA A 214 0.94 16.90 -4.10
N ASP A 215 0.21 15.82 -3.79
CA ASP A 215 0.46 14.98 -2.61
C ASP A 215 1.77 14.18 -2.70
N THR A 216 2.40 14.04 -3.87
CA THR A 216 3.71 13.37 -3.98
C THR A 216 4.77 14.07 -3.14
N LYS A 217 4.64 15.39 -2.94
CA LYS A 217 5.52 16.19 -2.08
C LYS A 217 5.46 15.79 -0.60
N LEU A 218 4.48 15.00 -0.18
CA LEU A 218 4.39 14.47 1.19
C LEU A 218 5.33 13.29 1.43
N ILE A 219 5.89 12.70 0.36
CA ILE A 219 6.78 11.55 0.43
C ILE A 219 8.14 11.81 -0.23
N ILE A 220 8.34 12.92 -0.94
CA ILE A 220 9.60 13.27 -1.61
C ILE A 220 10.37 14.27 -0.74
N HIS A 221 11.67 14.03 -0.52
CA HIS A 221 12.56 14.86 0.32
C HIS A 221 13.89 15.18 -0.37
#